data_AF-A0A1C5S479-F1
#
_entry.id   AF-A0A1C5S479-F1
#
_cell.length_a   1.000
_cell.length_b   1.000
_cell.length_c   1.000
_cell.angle_alpha   90.00
_cell.angle_beta   90.00
_cell.angle_gamma   90.00
#
_symmetry.space_group_name_H-M   'P 1'
#
loop_
_entity.id
_entity.type
_entity.pdbx_description
1 polymer ?
#
loop_
_entity_poly.entity_id
_entity_poly.type
_entity_poly.pdbx_seq_one_letter_code
_entity_poly.pdbx_strand_id
1 'polypeptide(L)' 'MKILFNSIHLFLFSLYVDFYKYRFDRAVKKRLKNGKDISTKKLTQMSDKCYYLFSSFIEKEKRLRLKMTKA' A
#
# COMPACT_ATOMS: atom_id res chain seq x y z
N MET A 1 18.67 14.47 11.84
CA MET A 1 18.91 13.18 11.13
C MET A 1 17.75 12.19 11.22
N LYS A 2 17.19 11.87 12.41
CA LYS A 2 16.14 10.84 12.57
C LYS A 2 14.84 11.12 11.80
N ILE A 3 14.40 12.37 11.70
CA ILE A 3 13.19 12.75 10.94
C ILE A 3 13.38 12.53 9.43
N LEU A 4 14.54 12.91 8.90
CA LEU A 4 14.90 12.71 7.50
C LEU A 4 14.90 11.21 7.15
N PHE A 5 15.50 10.37 7.99
CA PHE A 5 15.49 8.92 7.79
C PHE A 5 14.07 8.33 7.79
N ASN A 6 13.22 8.76 8.74
CA ASN A 6 11.82 8.32 8.78
C ASN A 6 11.01 8.79 7.56
N SER A 7 11.29 9.99 7.04
CA SER A 7 10.65 10.53 5.85
C SER A 7 11.05 9.73 4.59
N ILE A 8 12.35 9.45 4.41
CA ILE A 8 12.84 8.61 3.31
C ILE A 8 12.26 7.20 3.39
N HIS A 9 12.26 6.59 4.58
CA HIS A 9 11.65 5.27 4.78
C HIS A 9 10.16 5.28 4.44
N LEU A 10 9.43 6.33 4.84
CA LEU A 10 8.00 6.45 4.53
C LEU A 10 7.76 6.65 3.03
N PHE A 11 8.63 7.40 2.35
CA PHE A 11 8.59 7.57 0.90
C PHE A 11 8.81 6.24 0.16
N LEU A 12 9.85 5.47 0.54
CA LEU A 12 10.09 4.14 -0.02
C LEU A 12 8.92 3.19 0.27
N PHE A 13 8.31 3.30 1.45
CA PHE A 13 7.13 2.52 1.79
C PHE A 13 5.92 2.91 0.94
N SER A 14 5.72 4.19 0.65
CA SER A 14 4.68 4.64 -0.30
C SER A 14 4.85 4.00 -1.67
N LEU A 15 6.07 4.05 -2.22
CA LEU A 15 6.38 3.42 -3.51
C LEU A 15 6.09 1.92 -3.50
N TYR A 16 6.36 1.23 -2.38
CA TYR A 16 6.03 -0.17 -2.21
C TYR A 16 4.51 -0.42 -2.20
N VAL A 17 3.73 0.41 -1.51
CA VAL A 17 2.26 0.32 -1.52
C VAL A 17 1.72 0.53 -2.93
N ASP A 18 2.20 1.54 -3.64
CA ASP A 18 1.78 1.86 -5.02
C ASP A 18 2.13 0.72 -5.98
N PHE A 19 3.33 0.16 -5.87
CA PHE A 19 3.74 -1.00 -6.66
C PHE A 19 2.85 -2.22 -6.39
N TYR A 20 2.50 -2.46 -5.13
CA TYR A 20 1.65 -3.58 -4.76
C TYR A 20 0.21 -3.40 -5.28
N LYS A 21 -0.34 -2.18 -5.17
CA LYS A 21 -1.63 -1.81 -5.77
C LYS A 21 -1.62 -2.01 -7.28
N TYR A 22 -0.60 -1.52 -7.97
CA TYR A 22 -0.46 -1.71 -9.41
C TYR A 22 -0.48 -3.19 -9.81
N ARG A 23 0.20 -4.05 -9.05
CA ARG A 23 0.19 -5.50 -9.28
C ARG A 23 -1.19 -6.11 -9.08
N PHE A 24 -1.94 -5.67 -8.07
CA PHE A 24 -3.32 -6.09 -7.84
C PHE A 24 -4.24 -5.65 -8.99
N ASP A 25 -4.22 -4.37 -9.37
CA ASP A 25 -5.04 -3.83 -10.45
C ASP A 25 -4.76 -4.55 -11.78
N ARG A 26 -3.49 -4.85 -12.06
CA ARG A 26 -3.10 -5.63 -13.24
C ARG A 26 -3.66 -7.05 -13.20
N ALA A 27 -3.69 -7.69 -12.04
CA ALA A 27 -4.26 -9.02 -11.87
C ALA A 27 -5.78 -9.03 -12.07
N VAL A 28 -6.49 -8.04 -11.51
CA VAL A 28 -7.93 -7.83 -11.70
C VAL A 28 -8.23 -7.58 -13.18
N LYS A 29 -7.54 -6.62 -13.81
CA LYS A 29 -7.74 -6.28 -15.22
C LYS A 29 -7.52 -7.48 -16.15
N LYS A 30 -6.51 -8.32 -15.88
CA LYS A 30 -6.25 -9.54 -16.65
C LYS A 30 -7.38 -10.58 -16.50
N ARG A 31 -7.98 -10.69 -15.31
CA ARG A 31 -9.11 -11.61 -15.07
C ARG A 31 -10.38 -11.14 -15.78
N LEU A 32 -10.71 -9.85 -15.64
CA LEU A 32 -11.87 -9.23 -16.29
C LEU A 32 -11.80 -9.36 -17.82
N LYS A 33 -10.63 -9.08 -18.42
CA LYS A 33 -10.42 -9.25 -19.87
C LYS A 33 -10.64 -10.68 -20.37
N ASN A 34 -10.42 -11.67 -19.50
CA ASN A 34 -10.60 -13.08 -19.84
C ASN A 34 -11.99 -13.60 -19.44
N GLY A 35 -12.93 -12.73 -19.04
CA GLY A 35 -14.26 -13.12 -18.55
C GLY A 35 -14.22 -13.99 -17.30
N LYS A 36 -13.11 -13.97 -16.54
CA LYS A 36 -12.93 -14.80 -15.35
C LYS A 36 -13.42 -14.08 -14.12
N ASP A 37 -13.95 -14.86 -13.18
CA ASP A 37 -14.35 -14.37 -11.88
C ASP A 37 -13.18 -13.71 -11.12
N ILE A 38 -13.51 -12.59 -10.46
CA ILE A 38 -12.61 -11.79 -9.63
C ILE A 38 -12.71 -12.17 -8.15
N SER A 39 -13.78 -12.83 -7.70
CA SER A 39 -13.96 -13.29 -6.31
C SER A 39 -13.11 -14.52 -5.92
N THR A 40 -12.04 -14.78 -6.65
CA THR A 40 -11.11 -15.87 -6.33
C THR A 40 -10.37 -15.60 -5.03
N LYS A 41 -10.20 -16.63 -4.17
CA LYS A 41 -9.43 -16.55 -2.91
C LYS A 41 -8.09 -15.84 -3.04
N LYS A 42 -7.38 -16.05 -4.15
CA LYS A 42 -6.09 -15.40 -4.44
C LYS A 42 -6.21 -13.89 -4.61
N LEU A 43 -7.23 -13.41 -5.33
CA LEU A 43 -7.47 -11.98 -5.51
C LEU A 43 -7.94 -11.34 -4.21
N THR A 44 -8.80 -12.02 -3.44
CA THR A 44 -9.21 -11.58 -2.11
C THR A 44 -8.01 -11.37 -1.20
N GLN A 45 -7.10 -12.36 -1.11
CA GLN A 45 -5.87 -12.24 -0.32
C GLN A 45 -4.97 -11.08 -0.78
N MET A 46 -4.88 -10.83 -2.10
CA MET A 46 -4.14 -9.68 -2.61
C MET A 46 -4.81 -8.35 -2.25
N SER A 47 -6.15 -8.30 -2.31
CA SER A 47 -6.93 -7.13 -1.90
C SER A 47 -6.74 -6.84 -0.40
N ASP A 48 -6.87 -7.85 0.45
CA ASP A 48 -6.67 -7.73 1.90
C ASP A 48 -5.28 -7.21 2.22
N LYS A 49 -4.26 -7.71 1.51
CA LYS A 49 -2.90 -7.24 1.66
C LYS A 49 -2.71 -5.80 1.16
N CYS A 50 -3.34 -5.38 0.07
CA CYS A 50 -3.34 -3.98 -0.37
C CYS A 50 -3.92 -3.07 0.72
N TYR A 51 -5.08 -3.46 1.26
CA TYR A 51 -5.77 -2.71 2.32
C TYR A 51 -4.91 -2.59 3.59
N TYR A 52 -4.30 -3.70 4.03
CA TYR A 52 -3.39 -3.71 5.17
C TYR A 52 -2.20 -2.77 4.97
N LEU A 53 -1.54 -2.86 3.80
CA LEU A 53 -0.37 -2.04 3.48
C LEU A 53 -0.72 -0.55 3.45
N PHE A 54 -1.83 -0.20 2.82
CA PHE A 54 -2.32 1.19 2.77
C PHE A 54 -2.66 1.71 4.18
N SER A 55 -3.36 0.92 4.99
CA SER A 55 -3.69 1.30 6.37
C SER A 55 -2.44 1.52 7.22
N SER A 56 -1.45 0.63 7.09
CA SER A 56 -0.16 0.77 7.76
C SER A 56 0.61 2.02 7.32
N PHE A 57 0.53 2.38 6.03
CA PHE A 57 1.15 3.59 5.51
C PHE A 57 0.53 4.84 6.15
N ILE A 58 -0.81 4.95 6.12
CA ILE A 58 -1.54 6.07 6.73
C ILE A 58 -1.22 6.20 8.22
N GLU A 59 -1.13 5.09 8.95
CA GLU A 59 -0.78 5.12 10.36
C GLU A 59 0.65 5.64 10.61
N LYS A 60 1.63 5.16 9.83
CA LYS A 60 3.02 5.61 9.93
C LYS A 60 3.17 7.09 9.54
N GLU A 61 2.43 7.53 8.54
CA GLU A 61 2.39 8.90 8.05
C GLU A 61 1.85 9.85 9.13
N LYS A 62 0.71 9.51 9.73
CA LYS A 62 0.15 10.23 10.90
C LYS A 62 1.14 10.32 12.06
N ARG A 63 1.79 9.20 12.41
CA ARG A 63 2.80 9.17 13.49
C ARG A 63 4.01 10.06 13.17
N LEU A 64 4.43 10.15 11.91
CA LEU A 64 5.52 11.04 11.51
C LEU A 64 5.11 12.51 11.63
N ARG A 65 3.91 12.88 11.15
CA ARG A 65 3.36 14.24 11.31
C ARG A 65 3.33 14.67 12.76
N LEU A 66 2.80 13.83 13.65
CA LEU A 66 2.74 14.12 15.09
C LEU A 66 4.13 14.34 15.72
N LYS A 67 5.16 13.65 15.24
CA LYS A 67 6.53 13.85 15.70
C LYS A 67 7.13 15.16 15.19
N MET A 68 6.75 15.58 13.99
CA MET A 68 7.20 16.85 13.42
C MET A 68 6.53 18.06 14.08
N THR A 69 5.25 17.95 14.47
CA THR A 69 4.52 19.04 15.14
C THR A 69 4.88 19.21 16.62
N LYS A 70 5.49 18.19 17.24
CA LYS A 70 5.95 18.22 18.65
C LYS A 70 7.44 18.55 18.79
N ALA A 71 8.16 18.68 17.69
CA ALA A 71 9.58 19.02 17.63
C ALA A 71 9.74 20.52 17.43
#